data_AF-A0A4R6J7P4-F1
#
_entry.id   AF-A0A4R6J7P4-F1
#
_cell.length_a   1.000
_cell.length_b   1.000
_cell.length_c   1.000
_cell.angle_alpha   90.00
_cell.angle_beta   90.00
_cell.angle_gamma   90.00
#
_symmetry.space_group_name_H-M   'P 1'
#
loop_
_entity.id
_entity.type
_entity.pdbx_description
1 polymer ?
#
loop_
_entity_poly.entity_id
_entity_poly.type
_entity_poly.pdbx_seq_one_letter_code
_entity_poly.pdbx_strand_id
1 'polypeptide(L)' 'MTVHKSEQALRWGMWIHTFWYVVANVAQVIVWAVVTPDVFFWPLWSIVGWGIGLVAHIWAVRTVLRSRLA' A
#
# COMPACT_ATOMS: atom_id res chain seq x y z
N MET A 1 -17.13 20.64 6.40
CA MET A 1 -17.37 19.45 7.26
C MET A 1 -16.06 18.70 7.44
N THR A 2 -15.44 18.76 8.62
CA THR A 2 -14.28 17.90 8.95
C THR A 2 -14.81 16.52 9.34
N VAL A 3 -14.71 15.55 8.45
CA VAL A 3 -15.10 14.16 8.75
C VAL A 3 -14.10 13.58 9.76
N HIS A 4 -14.52 13.45 11.02
CA HIS A 4 -13.72 12.86 12.08
C HIS A 4 -13.73 11.33 11.95
N LYS A 5 -12.69 10.75 11.33
CA LYS A 5 -12.55 9.28 11.25
C LYS A 5 -12.11 8.70 12.59
N SER A 6 -12.71 7.58 12.99
CA SER A 6 -12.26 6.83 14.17
C SER A 6 -10.85 6.26 13.95
N GLU A 7 -10.10 6.03 15.02
CA GLU A 7 -8.75 5.44 14.90
C GLU A 7 -8.79 4.05 14.27
N GLN A 8 -9.84 3.27 14.58
CA GLN A 8 -10.04 1.96 14.00
C GLN A 8 -10.23 2.05 12.48
N ALA A 9 -10.98 3.05 11.98
CA ALA A 9 -11.13 3.27 10.55
C ALA A 9 -9.81 3.65 9.87
N LEU A 10 -8.96 4.46 10.54
CA LEU A 10 -7.63 4.80 10.02
C LEU A 10 -6.71 3.57 9.93
N ARG A 11 -6.70 2.73 10.97
CA ARG A 11 -5.91 1.48 11.00
C ARG A 11 -6.40 0.49 9.95
N TRP A 12 -7.72 0.32 9.82
CA TRP A 12 -8.30 -0.55 8.79
C TRP A 12 -7.97 -0.06 7.38
N GLY A 13 -8.07 1.25 7.14
CA GLY A 13 -7.65 1.86 5.88
C GLY A 13 -6.20 1.54 5.54
N MET A 14 -5.29 1.69 6.49
CA MET A 14 -3.87 1.34 6.30
C MET A 14 -3.68 -0.15 5.99
N TRP A 15 -4.36 -1.03 6.73
CA TRP A 15 -4.24 -2.47 6.54
C TRP A 15 -4.77 -2.95 5.19
N ILE A 16 -5.90 -2.41 4.71
CA ILE A 16 -6.44 -2.81 3.42
C ILE A 16 -5.55 -2.37 2.25
N HIS A 17 -4.93 -1.19 2.34
CA HIS A 17 -3.94 -0.76 1.34
C HIS A 17 -2.68 -1.63 1.38
N THR A 18 -2.21 -2.00 2.58
CA THR A 18 -1.06 -2.91 2.73
C THR A 18 -1.36 -4.29 2.17
N PHE A 19 -2.55 -4.84 2.47
CA PHE A 19 -3.01 -6.12 1.97
C PHE A 19 -3.05 -6.14 0.45
N TRP A 20 -3.72 -5.15 -0.16
CA TRP A 20 -3.83 -5.09 -1.62
C TRP A 20 -2.51 -4.79 -2.31
N TYR A 21 -1.62 -4.00 -1.70
CA TYR A 21 -0.26 -3.83 -2.20
C TYR A 21 0.45 -5.18 -2.32
N VAL A 22 0.37 -6.03 -1.28
CA VAL A 22 1.01 -7.36 -1.33
C VAL A 22 0.33 -8.26 -2.36
N VAL A 23 -0.99 -8.42 -2.28
CA VAL A 23 -1.74 -9.34 -3.17
C VAL A 23 -1.56 -8.98 -4.64
N ALA A 24 -1.69 -7.71 -4.99
CA ALA A 24 -1.59 -7.27 -6.38
C ALA A 24 -0.16 -7.37 -6.92
N ASN A 25 0.87 -7.10 -6.11
CA ASN A 25 2.25 -7.27 -6.57
C ASN A 25 2.62 -8.75 -6.71
N VAL A 26 2.20 -9.61 -5.78
CA VAL A 26 2.39 -11.07 -5.93
C VAL A 26 1.71 -11.58 -7.19
N ALA A 27 0.47 -11.17 -7.46
CA ALA A 27 -0.23 -11.55 -8.68
C ALA A 27 0.53 -11.09 -9.94
N GLN A 28 1.05 -9.86 -9.96
CA GLN A 28 1.86 -9.36 -11.08
C GLN A 28 3.15 -10.15 -11.27
N VAL A 29 3.84 -10.53 -10.19
CA VAL A 29 5.04 -11.37 -10.26
C VAL A 29 4.72 -12.75 -10.84
N ILE A 30 3.61 -13.36 -10.41
CA ILE A 30 3.15 -14.64 -10.96
C ILE A 30 2.86 -14.51 -12.46
N VAL A 31 2.13 -13.47 -12.87
CA VAL A 31 1.82 -13.24 -14.29
C VAL A 31 3.09 -13.04 -15.10
N TRP A 32 4.02 -12.21 -14.62
CA TRP A 32 5.31 -12.02 -15.30
C TRP A 32 6.07 -13.34 -15.44
N ALA A 33 6.15 -14.14 -14.37
CA ALA A 33 6.90 -15.40 -14.37
C ALA A 33 6.28 -16.47 -15.30
N VAL A 34 4.96 -16.47 -15.46
CA VAL A 34 4.25 -17.46 -16.27
C VAL A 34 4.13 -17.03 -17.74
N VAL A 35 3.93 -15.73 -17.99
CA VAL A 35 3.53 -15.22 -19.32
C VAL A 35 4.68 -14.51 -20.04
N THR A 36 5.56 -13.81 -19.32
CA THR A 36 6.64 -12.99 -19.90
C THR A 36 7.98 -13.13 -19.16
N PRO A 37 8.49 -14.35 -18.88
CA PRO A 37 9.67 -14.53 -18.03
C PRO A 37 10.98 -14.03 -18.67
N ASP A 38 11.02 -13.93 -19.99
CA ASP A 38 12.15 -13.49 -20.81
C ASP A 38 12.19 -11.97 -21.03
N VAL A 39 11.13 -11.27 -20.61
CA VAL A 39 11.02 -9.81 -20.70
C VAL A 39 11.50 -9.17 -19.39
N PHE A 40 11.96 -7.92 -19.49
CA PHE A 40 12.23 -7.08 -18.32
C PHE A 40 11.15 -7.23 -17.23
N PHE A 41 11.58 -7.28 -15.98
CA PHE A 41 10.74 -7.44 -14.79
C PHE A 41 9.85 -6.22 -14.54
N TRP A 42 8.83 -6.05 -15.37
CA TRP A 42 7.88 -4.95 -15.32
C TRP A 42 7.09 -4.84 -14.00
N PRO A 43 6.89 -5.89 -13.16
CA PRO A 43 6.29 -5.72 -11.84
C PRO A 43 7.09 -4.75 -10.94
N LEU A 44 8.37 -4.51 -11.23
CA LEU A 44 9.20 -3.52 -10.53
C LEU A 44 8.52 -2.16 -10.42
N TRP A 45 7.90 -1.68 -11.51
CA TRP A 45 7.31 -0.35 -11.55
C TRP A 45 6.13 -0.22 -10.58
N SER A 46 5.27 -1.25 -10.50
CA SER A 46 4.17 -1.32 -9.54
C SER A 46 4.69 -1.42 -8.10
N ILE A 47 5.68 -2.29 -7.85
CA ILE A 47 6.26 -2.50 -6.52
C ILE A 47 6.83 -1.17 -5.99
N VAL A 48 7.64 -0.49 -6.79
CA VAL A 48 8.28 0.78 -6.39
C VAL A 48 7.27 1.91 -6.33
N GLY A 49 6.49 2.12 -7.39
CA GLY A 49 5.53 3.23 -7.48
C GLY A 49 4.46 3.17 -6.40
N TRP A 50 3.82 2.00 -6.23
CA TRP A 50 2.81 1.83 -5.18
C TRP A 50 3.45 1.75 -3.79
N GLY A 51 4.69 1.26 -3.70
CA GLY A 51 5.44 1.18 -2.44
C GLY A 51 5.68 2.57 -1.85
N ILE A 52 6.05 3.55 -2.68
CA ILE A 52 6.17 4.95 -2.29
C ILE A 52 4.82 5.48 -1.76
N GLY A 53 3.73 5.21 -2.47
CA GLY A 53 2.38 5.60 -2.05
C GLY A 53 1.96 4.96 -0.71
N LEU A 54 2.27 3.68 -0.51
CA LEU A 54 1.97 2.96 0.72
C LEU A 54 2.76 3.52 1.91
N VAL A 55 4.05 3.81 1.72
CA VAL A 55 4.90 4.44 2.76
C VAL A 55 4.35 5.81 3.14
N ALA A 56 4.00 6.64 2.16
CA ALA A 56 3.40 7.94 2.40
C ALA A 56 2.06 7.82 3.18
N HIS A 57 1.24 6.83 2.83
CA HIS A 57 -0.02 6.56 3.51
C HIS A 57 0.18 6.12 4.96
N ILE A 58 1.10 5.18 5.21
CA ILE A 58 1.44 4.72 6.57
C ILE A 58 1.96 5.89 7.41
N TRP A 59 2.83 6.73 6.84
CA TRP A 59 3.32 7.92 7.52
C TRP A 59 2.16 8.86 7.90
N ALA A 60 1.28 9.20 6.96
CA ALA A 60 0.12 10.04 7.23
C ALA A 60 -0.80 9.49 8.33
N VAL A 61 -1.04 8.17 8.37
CA VAL A 61 -1.83 7.55 9.44
C VAL A 61 -1.09 7.65 10.78
N ARG A 62 0.22 7.39 10.81
CA ARG A 62 1.03 7.45 12.04
C ARG A 62 1.13 8.85 12.61
N THR A 63 1.24 9.89 11.79
CA THR A 63 1.27 11.29 12.27
C THR A 63 -0.06 11.66 12.91
N VAL A 64 -1.19 11.32 12.28
CA VAL A 64 -2.53 11.58 12.82
C VAL A 64 -2.79 10.82 14.12
N LEU A 65 -2.37 9.55 14.22
CA LEU A 65 -2.53 8.79 15.46
C LEU A 65 -1.64 9.34 16.57
N ARG A 66 -0.40 9.76 16.27
CA ARG A 66 0.51 10.37 17.25
C ARG A 66 -0.06 11.68 17.80
N SER A 67 -0.65 12.53 16.96
CA SER A 67 -1.25 13.80 17.41
C SER A 67 -2.50 13.63 18.29
N ARG A 68 -3.09 12.43 18.37
CA ARG A 68 -4.23 12.15 19.26
C ARG A 68 -3.81 11.69 20.65
N LEU A 69 -2.55 11.29 20.80
CA LEU A 69 -1.98 10.81 22.07
C LEU A 69 -1.24 11.91 22.85
N ALA A 70 -0.98 13.06 22.21
CA ALA A 70 -0.36 14.24 22.79
C ALA A 70 -1.43 15.23 23.24
#